data_AF-S9V994-F1
#
_entry.id   AF-S9V994-F1
#
_cell.length_a   1.000
_cell.length_b   1.000
_cell.length_c   1.000
_cell.angle_alpha   90.00
_cell.angle_beta   90.00
_cell.angle_gamma   90.00
#
_symmetry.space_group_name_H-M   'P 1'
#
loop_
_entity.id
_entity.type
_entity.pdbx_description
1 polymer ?
#
loop_
_entity_poly.entity_id
_entity_poly.type
_entity_poly.pdbx_seq_one_letter_code
_entity_poly.pdbx_strand_id
1 'polypeptide(L)'
;MSNALDNITAAAKLRRNVAEVQQELEMKREEYAQRMNRVREGETQLAKDRQELQDTLVQYYKFIQESEVKRSRASKKAVTEEKQRMEREEQIQQLNEQLEELEHKNAEAKERYGEYLRYQTFLEEVLGRNEGDEYHEPKDIISRWMTLQDNTKVLQHRKTLLEEDLLRNKNALAVARQRRTNENVSLQNQLNELQMTLENLQKTIKLRQDELDRQLKHKSATSRTISHLSMAVRNLRDRCALWTAKYSGRGKGETTSDVLQQLNTIGDCLEDFQSVVLVHSTTKENCNNNNNNAVAK
;
A
#
# COMPACT_ATOMS: atom_id res chain seq x y z
N MET A 1 14.63 -104.60 -160.73
CA MET A 1 15.87 -104.13 -160.07
C MET A 1 15.75 -102.64 -159.78
N SER A 2 16.28 -102.13 -158.67
CA SER A 2 16.24 -100.74 -158.14
C SER A 2 15.13 -100.39 -157.13
N ASN A 3 13.84 -100.35 -157.48
CA ASN A 3 12.80 -99.76 -156.59
C ASN A 3 12.54 -100.43 -155.22
N ALA A 4 12.88 -101.71 -155.03
CA ALA A 4 12.71 -102.38 -153.74
C ALA A 4 13.89 -102.14 -152.77
N LEU A 5 15.12 -102.05 -153.29
CA LEU A 5 16.31 -101.78 -152.48
C LEU A 5 16.38 -100.31 -152.05
N ASP A 6 15.95 -99.37 -152.91
CA ASP A 6 15.92 -97.94 -152.55
C ASP A 6 14.86 -97.65 -151.46
N ASN A 7 13.71 -98.35 -151.50
CA ASN A 7 12.68 -98.29 -150.45
C ASN A 7 13.13 -98.95 -149.13
N ILE A 8 13.85 -100.07 -149.19
CA ILE A 8 14.44 -100.73 -148.00
C ILE A 8 15.54 -99.85 -147.38
N THR A 9 16.34 -99.17 -148.21
CA THR A 9 17.42 -98.28 -147.76
C THR A 9 16.87 -96.97 -147.19
N ALA A 10 15.82 -96.38 -147.80
CA ALA A 10 15.11 -95.23 -147.27
C ALA A 10 14.37 -95.54 -145.96
N ALA A 11 13.72 -96.71 -145.86
CA ALA A 11 13.08 -97.17 -144.63
C ALA A 11 14.10 -97.44 -143.51
N ALA A 12 15.29 -97.97 -143.84
CA ALA A 12 16.37 -98.19 -142.86
C ALA A 12 17.00 -96.85 -142.39
N LYS A 13 17.13 -95.87 -143.28
CA LYS A 13 17.62 -94.52 -142.96
C LYS A 13 16.61 -93.75 -142.11
N LEU A 14 15.31 -93.86 -142.43
CA LEU A 14 14.22 -93.31 -141.62
C LEU A 14 14.16 -93.97 -140.24
N ARG A 15 14.34 -95.29 -140.13
CA ARG A 15 14.44 -95.99 -138.84
C ARG A 15 15.64 -95.55 -138.01
N ARG A 16 16.81 -95.30 -138.64
CA ARG A 16 17.98 -94.72 -137.96
C ARG A 16 17.71 -93.29 -137.48
N ASN A 17 17.18 -92.42 -138.34
CA ASN A 17 16.84 -91.04 -137.95
C ASN A 17 15.77 -91.01 -136.86
N VAL A 18 14.77 -91.89 -136.91
CA VAL A 18 13.76 -92.04 -135.86
C VAL A 18 14.40 -92.55 -134.57
N ALA A 19 15.34 -93.50 -134.63
CA ALA A 19 16.07 -93.98 -133.45
C ALA A 19 17.00 -92.91 -132.85
N GLU A 20 17.66 -92.10 -133.67
CA GLU A 20 18.55 -91.01 -133.26
C GLU A 20 17.74 -89.87 -132.63
N VAL A 21 16.63 -89.47 -133.25
CA VAL A 21 15.69 -88.50 -132.66
C VAL A 21 15.08 -89.04 -131.38
N GLN A 22 14.77 -90.34 -131.30
CA GLN A 22 14.26 -90.96 -130.08
C GLN A 22 15.31 -90.95 -128.97
N GLN A 23 16.57 -91.26 -129.30
CA GLN A 23 17.69 -91.22 -128.36
C GLN A 23 18.00 -89.78 -127.87
N GLU A 24 17.93 -88.79 -128.77
CA GLU A 24 18.08 -87.38 -128.42
C GLU A 24 16.92 -86.87 -127.55
N LEU A 25 15.70 -87.32 -127.83
CA LEU A 25 14.52 -87.05 -127.01
C LEU A 25 14.64 -87.68 -125.61
N GLU A 26 15.12 -88.92 -125.51
CA GLU A 26 15.38 -89.61 -124.24
C GLU A 26 16.45 -88.86 -123.43
N MET A 27 17.55 -88.46 -124.08
CA MET A 27 18.62 -87.66 -123.47
C MET A 27 18.11 -86.31 -122.96
N LYS A 28 17.27 -85.62 -123.74
CA LYS A 28 16.66 -84.34 -123.33
C LYS A 28 15.64 -84.51 -122.21
N ARG A 29 14.88 -85.59 -122.19
CA ARG A 29 13.99 -85.95 -121.06
C ARG A 29 14.79 -86.21 -119.80
N GLU A 30 15.91 -86.91 -119.89
CA GLU A 30 16.78 -87.21 -118.77
C GLU A 30 17.49 -85.96 -118.23
N GLU A 31 17.99 -85.09 -119.11
CA GLU A 31 18.56 -83.79 -118.76
C GLU A 31 17.53 -82.86 -118.09
N TYR A 32 16.29 -82.83 -118.62
CA TYR A 32 15.18 -82.10 -118.01
C TYR A 32 14.81 -82.68 -116.65
N ALA A 33 14.73 -84.01 -116.51
CA ALA A 33 14.45 -84.68 -115.25
C ALA A 33 15.53 -84.38 -114.20
N GLN A 34 16.81 -84.37 -114.59
CA GLN A 34 17.92 -83.98 -113.71
C GLN A 34 17.83 -82.52 -113.27
N ARG A 35 17.54 -81.58 -114.20
CA ARG A 35 17.31 -80.17 -113.86
C ARG A 35 16.12 -80.01 -112.92
N MET A 36 15.03 -80.72 -113.18
CA MET A 36 13.82 -80.64 -112.36
C MET A 36 14.03 -81.24 -110.96
N ASN A 37 14.84 -82.29 -110.84
CA ASN A 37 15.26 -82.83 -109.55
C ASN A 37 16.11 -81.82 -108.76
N ARG A 38 17.07 -81.13 -109.40
CA ARG A 38 17.85 -80.07 -108.73
C ARG A 38 16.99 -78.89 -108.29
N VAL A 39 16.00 -78.50 -109.09
CA VAL A 39 15.04 -77.46 -108.70
C VAL A 39 14.21 -77.92 -107.50
N ARG A 40 13.70 -79.15 -107.51
CA ARG A 40 12.98 -79.73 -106.35
C ARG A 40 13.85 -79.80 -105.11
N GLU A 41 15.10 -80.24 -105.22
CA GLU A 41 16.06 -80.24 -104.11
C GLU A 41 16.27 -78.83 -103.56
N GLY A 42 16.47 -77.84 -104.44
CA GLY A 42 16.60 -76.43 -104.06
C GLY A 42 15.34 -75.87 -103.40
N GLU A 43 14.15 -76.19 -103.90
CA GLU A 43 12.86 -75.82 -103.28
C GLU A 43 12.70 -76.45 -101.90
N THR A 44 13.06 -77.74 -101.74
CA THR A 44 13.01 -78.40 -100.43
C THR A 44 14.01 -77.82 -99.45
N GLN A 45 15.21 -77.44 -99.89
CA GLN A 45 16.21 -76.80 -99.04
C GLN A 45 15.78 -75.40 -98.63
N LEU A 46 15.29 -74.58 -99.58
CA LEU A 46 14.77 -73.24 -99.30
C LEU A 46 13.58 -73.28 -98.32
N ALA A 47 12.71 -74.28 -98.46
CA ALA A 47 11.61 -74.49 -97.51
C ALA A 47 12.10 -74.84 -96.11
N LYS A 48 13.15 -75.67 -95.98
CA LYS A 48 13.81 -75.97 -94.69
C LYS A 48 14.44 -74.72 -94.10
N ASP A 49 15.25 -74.00 -94.86
CA ASP A 49 15.93 -72.78 -94.39
C ASP A 49 14.90 -71.73 -93.92
N ARG A 50 13.77 -71.60 -94.65
CA ARG A 50 12.67 -70.71 -94.25
C ARG A 50 12.00 -71.16 -92.95
N GLN A 51 11.81 -72.46 -92.76
CA GLN A 51 11.25 -73.01 -91.53
C GLN A 51 12.20 -72.78 -90.34
N GLU A 52 13.50 -73.05 -90.52
CA GLU A 52 14.52 -72.81 -89.50
C GLU A 52 14.60 -71.33 -89.10
N LEU A 53 14.49 -70.41 -90.07
CA LEU A 53 14.45 -68.98 -89.81
C LEU A 53 13.20 -68.58 -89.01
N GLN A 54 12.03 -69.15 -89.34
CA GLN A 54 10.79 -68.94 -88.58
C GLN A 54 10.92 -69.46 -87.15
N ASP A 55 11.44 -70.67 -86.96
CA ASP A 55 11.62 -71.26 -85.63
C ASP A 55 12.59 -70.43 -84.78
N THR A 56 13.68 -69.95 -85.40
CA THR A 56 14.66 -69.06 -84.75
C THR A 56 14.03 -67.71 -84.37
N LEU A 57 13.21 -67.12 -85.24
CA LEU A 57 12.46 -65.90 -84.93
C LEU A 57 11.53 -66.10 -83.74
N VAL A 58 10.78 -67.20 -83.70
CA VAL A 58 9.90 -67.53 -82.57
C VAL A 58 10.70 -67.67 -81.27
N GLN A 59 11.87 -68.32 -81.32
CA GLN A 59 12.77 -68.43 -80.17
C GLN A 59 13.28 -67.06 -79.70
N TYR A 60 13.68 -66.17 -80.61
CA TYR A 60 14.11 -64.82 -80.26
C TYR A 60 12.97 -63.99 -79.66
N TYR A 61 11.78 -64.02 -80.23
CA TYR A 61 10.61 -63.34 -79.66
C TYR A 61 10.30 -63.84 -78.25
N LYS A 62 10.33 -65.16 -78.04
CA LYS A 62 10.13 -65.75 -76.71
C LYS A 62 11.22 -65.31 -75.72
N PHE A 63 12.48 -65.31 -76.14
CA PHE A 63 13.59 -64.87 -75.31
C PHE A 63 13.47 -63.38 -74.92
N ILE A 64 13.13 -62.52 -75.88
CA ILE A 64 12.91 -61.08 -75.63
C ILE A 64 11.78 -60.90 -74.62
N GLN A 65 10.63 -61.55 -74.83
CA GLN A 65 9.48 -61.46 -73.94
C GLN A 65 9.82 -61.94 -72.52
N GLU A 66 10.50 -63.09 -72.37
CA GLU A 66 10.92 -63.59 -71.07
C GLU A 66 11.93 -62.66 -70.37
N SER A 67 12.85 -62.08 -71.13
CA SER A 67 13.84 -61.12 -70.65
C SER A 67 13.18 -59.82 -70.18
N GLU A 68 12.21 -59.30 -70.92
CA GLU A 68 11.42 -58.13 -70.54
C GLU A 68 10.62 -58.39 -69.27
N VAL A 69 10.00 -59.57 -69.13
CA VAL A 69 9.29 -59.96 -67.90
C VAL A 69 10.26 -60.02 -66.72
N LYS A 70 11.45 -60.62 -66.89
CA LYS A 70 12.49 -60.67 -65.83
C LYS A 70 12.97 -59.28 -65.45
N ARG A 71 13.25 -58.42 -66.44
CA ARG A 71 13.67 -57.02 -66.23
C ARG A 71 12.59 -56.21 -65.51
N SER A 72 11.33 -56.35 -65.93
CA SER A 72 10.19 -55.68 -65.30
C SER A 72 10.00 -56.12 -63.85
N ARG A 73 10.08 -57.43 -63.57
CA ARG A 73 10.01 -57.96 -62.20
C ARG A 73 11.16 -57.47 -61.32
N ALA A 74 12.40 -57.51 -61.83
CA ALA A 74 13.57 -57.03 -61.11
C ALA A 74 13.48 -55.52 -60.82
N SER A 75 13.06 -54.72 -61.81
CA SER A 75 12.86 -53.28 -61.65
C SER A 75 11.77 -52.97 -60.62
N LYS A 76 10.61 -53.64 -60.68
CA LYS A 76 9.55 -53.50 -59.67
C LYS A 76 10.04 -53.85 -58.27
N LYS A 77 10.77 -54.96 -58.14
CA LYS A 77 11.33 -55.40 -56.87
C LYS A 77 12.31 -54.37 -56.30
N ALA A 78 13.22 -53.86 -57.12
CA ALA A 78 14.16 -52.81 -56.72
C ALA A 78 13.44 -51.55 -56.24
N VAL A 79 12.41 -51.08 -56.95
CA VAL A 79 11.61 -49.92 -56.54
C VAL A 79 10.88 -50.18 -55.22
N THR A 80 10.31 -51.37 -55.02
CA THR A 80 9.64 -51.70 -53.75
C THR A 80 10.61 -51.81 -52.59
N GLU A 81 11.79 -52.39 -52.79
CA GLU A 81 12.83 -52.51 -51.75
C GLU A 81 13.42 -51.15 -51.39
N GLU A 82 13.64 -50.29 -52.38
CA GLU A 82 14.06 -48.89 -52.19
C GLU A 82 13.06 -48.13 -51.33
N LYS A 83 11.77 -48.20 -51.69
CA LYS A 83 10.71 -47.54 -50.93
C LYS A 83 10.64 -48.05 -49.49
N GLN A 84 10.72 -49.36 -49.30
CA GLN A 84 10.74 -49.96 -47.96
C GLN A 84 11.99 -49.56 -47.16
N ARG A 85 13.15 -49.40 -47.80
CA ARG A 85 14.35 -48.92 -47.13
C ARG A 85 14.13 -47.49 -46.64
N MET A 86 13.65 -46.60 -47.50
CA MET A 86 13.37 -45.21 -47.14
C MET A 86 12.36 -45.10 -45.98
N GLU A 87 11.25 -45.84 -46.04
CA GLU A 87 10.25 -45.86 -44.98
C GLU A 87 10.83 -46.34 -43.63
N ARG A 88 11.70 -47.37 -43.65
CA ARG A 88 12.37 -47.84 -42.42
C ARG A 88 13.41 -46.84 -41.91
N GLU A 89 14.13 -46.17 -42.80
CA GLU A 89 15.17 -45.22 -42.43
C GLU A 89 14.56 -43.96 -41.79
N GLU A 90 13.42 -43.50 -42.30
CA GLU A 90 12.61 -42.46 -41.66
C GLU A 90 12.10 -42.89 -40.28
N GLN A 91 11.60 -44.13 -40.14
CA GLN A 91 11.18 -44.66 -38.84
C GLN A 91 12.33 -44.76 -37.83
N ILE A 92 13.52 -45.19 -38.28
CA ILE A 92 14.72 -45.24 -37.43
C ILE A 92 15.08 -43.84 -36.95
N GLN A 93 15.05 -42.85 -37.84
CA GLN A 93 15.32 -41.47 -37.47
C GLN A 93 14.32 -40.95 -36.43
N GLN A 94 13.02 -41.14 -36.66
CA GLN A 94 11.98 -40.73 -35.70
C GLN A 94 12.12 -41.41 -34.33
N LEU A 95 12.44 -42.71 -34.32
CA LEU A 95 12.63 -43.45 -33.07
C LEU A 95 13.90 -43.01 -32.32
N ASN A 96 14.98 -42.69 -33.04
CA ASN A 96 16.19 -42.17 -32.43
C ASN A 96 15.96 -40.79 -31.80
N GLU A 97 15.25 -39.90 -32.49
CA GLU A 97 14.88 -38.58 -31.94
C GLU A 97 14.03 -38.72 -30.67
N GLN A 98 13.06 -39.63 -30.65
CA GLN A 98 12.27 -39.92 -29.46
C GLN A 98 13.10 -40.51 -28.32
N LEU A 99 14.05 -41.38 -28.63
CA LEU A 99 14.94 -41.99 -27.65
C LEU A 99 15.83 -40.93 -27.01
N GLU A 100 16.45 -40.05 -27.80
CA GLU A 100 17.26 -38.93 -27.31
C GLU A 100 16.45 -37.99 -26.40
N GLU A 101 15.21 -37.66 -26.78
CA GLU A 101 14.32 -36.82 -25.96
C GLU A 101 14.00 -37.50 -24.62
N LEU A 102 13.71 -38.81 -24.63
CA LEU A 102 13.42 -39.58 -23.42
C LEU A 102 14.66 -39.72 -22.52
N GLU A 103 15.84 -39.91 -23.10
CA GLU A 103 17.10 -39.95 -22.35
C GLU A 103 17.38 -38.62 -21.66
N HIS A 104 17.16 -37.50 -22.37
CA HIS A 104 17.29 -36.17 -21.78
C HIS A 104 16.32 -35.96 -20.61
N LYS A 105 15.03 -36.27 -20.79
CA LYS A 105 14.02 -36.19 -19.72
C LYS A 105 14.36 -37.07 -18.52
N ASN A 106 14.91 -38.26 -18.77
CA ASN A 106 15.35 -39.16 -17.71
C ASN A 106 16.56 -38.59 -16.94
N ALA A 107 17.53 -38.00 -17.65
CA ALA A 107 18.66 -37.34 -17.03
C ALA A 107 18.21 -36.17 -16.13
N GLU A 108 17.33 -35.29 -16.63
CA GLU A 108 16.76 -34.20 -15.83
C GLU A 108 15.99 -34.72 -14.59
N ALA A 109 15.19 -35.78 -14.77
CA ALA A 109 14.45 -36.37 -13.67
C ALA A 109 15.37 -36.98 -12.59
N LYS A 110 16.47 -37.63 -13.01
CA LYS A 110 17.49 -38.16 -12.09
C LYS A 110 18.21 -37.06 -11.33
N GLU A 111 18.54 -35.94 -12.00
CA GLU A 111 19.16 -34.79 -11.34
C GLU A 111 18.22 -34.21 -10.28
N ARG A 112 16.97 -33.91 -10.63
CA ARG A 112 15.94 -33.42 -9.69
C ARG A 112 15.70 -34.38 -8.53
N TYR A 113 15.66 -35.69 -8.82
CA TYR A 113 15.55 -36.70 -7.78
C TYR A 113 16.75 -36.66 -6.82
N GLY A 114 17.97 -36.49 -7.35
CA GLY A 114 19.18 -36.35 -6.53
C GLY A 114 19.14 -35.11 -5.62
N GLU A 115 18.60 -33.99 -6.10
CA GLU A 115 18.36 -32.80 -5.28
C GLU A 115 17.35 -33.06 -4.16
N TYR A 116 16.19 -33.63 -4.51
CA TYR A 116 15.13 -33.91 -3.53
C TYR A 116 15.50 -34.97 -2.51
N LEU A 117 16.30 -35.97 -2.91
CA LEU A 117 16.78 -37.01 -2.02
C LEU A 117 17.57 -36.41 -0.84
N ARG A 118 18.40 -35.39 -1.08
CA ARG A 118 19.16 -34.71 0.00
C ARG A 118 18.23 -34.08 1.02
N TYR A 119 17.16 -33.43 0.56
CA TYR A 119 16.16 -32.82 1.45
C TYR A 119 15.34 -33.87 2.19
N GLN A 120 14.96 -34.96 1.51
CA GLN A 120 14.27 -36.09 2.14
C GLN A 120 15.13 -36.71 3.24
N THR A 121 16.39 -37.07 2.96
CA THR A 121 17.32 -37.62 3.94
C THR A 121 17.49 -36.67 5.13
N PHE A 122 17.65 -35.37 4.88
CA PHE A 122 17.73 -34.38 5.96
C PHE A 122 16.48 -34.38 6.85
N LEU A 123 15.27 -34.38 6.26
CA LEU A 123 14.04 -34.38 7.04
C LEU A 123 13.83 -35.70 7.80
N GLU A 124 14.21 -36.83 7.22
CA GLU A 124 14.22 -38.13 7.89
C GLU A 124 15.21 -38.16 9.06
N GLU A 125 16.39 -37.55 8.93
CA GLU A 125 17.34 -37.40 10.03
C GLU A 125 16.80 -36.50 11.15
N VAL A 126 16.15 -35.38 10.81
CA VAL A 126 15.50 -34.51 11.78
C VAL A 126 14.38 -35.26 12.50
N LEU A 127 13.57 -36.01 11.76
CA LEU A 127 12.51 -36.85 12.32
C LEU A 127 13.08 -37.95 13.22
N GLY A 128 14.22 -38.57 12.86
CA GLY A 128 14.89 -39.56 13.71
C GLY A 128 15.42 -39.01 15.03
N ARG A 129 15.64 -37.69 15.13
CA ARG A 129 15.99 -36.99 16.38
C ARG A 129 14.76 -36.50 17.15
N ASN A 130 13.57 -36.67 16.59
CA ASN A 130 12.34 -36.31 17.28
C ASN A 130 12.08 -37.34 18.39
N GLU A 131 12.30 -36.94 19.64
CA GLU A 131 12.07 -37.79 20.81
C GLU A 131 10.58 -37.87 21.21
N GLY A 132 9.69 -37.13 20.56
CA GLY A 132 8.26 -37.09 20.88
C GLY A 132 7.35 -37.55 19.73
N ASP A 133 6.13 -37.95 20.07
CA ASP A 133 5.10 -38.40 19.10
C ASP A 133 4.44 -37.24 18.31
N GLU A 134 5.05 -36.05 18.25
CA GLU A 134 4.45 -34.89 17.59
C GLU A 134 4.50 -34.98 16.05
N TYR A 135 5.55 -35.60 15.50
CA TYR A 135 5.76 -35.75 14.06
C TYR A 135 6.07 -37.21 13.74
N HIS A 136 5.35 -37.79 12.79
CA HIS A 136 5.51 -39.18 12.36
C HIS A 136 6.08 -39.29 10.95
N GLU A 137 5.89 -38.26 10.12
CA GLU A 137 6.39 -38.19 8.76
C GLU A 137 7.06 -36.84 8.47
N PRO A 138 8.01 -36.76 7.53
CA PRO A 138 8.59 -35.49 7.06
C PRO A 138 7.54 -34.43 6.67
N LYS A 139 6.39 -34.88 6.16
CA LYS A 139 5.28 -34.01 5.78
C LYS A 139 4.66 -33.28 6.96
N ASP A 140 4.65 -33.87 8.15
CA ASP A 140 4.11 -33.23 9.36
C ASP A 140 4.96 -32.02 9.74
N ILE A 141 6.28 -32.18 9.68
CA ILE A 141 7.26 -31.10 9.92
C ILE A 141 7.06 -29.96 8.93
N ILE A 142 6.93 -30.28 7.63
CA ILE A 142 6.68 -29.28 6.58
C ILE A 142 5.36 -28.54 6.84
N SER A 143 4.29 -29.26 7.13
CA SER A 143 2.96 -28.68 7.37
C SER A 143 2.97 -27.75 8.58
N ARG A 144 3.67 -28.17 9.65
CA ARG A 144 3.87 -27.34 10.84
C ARG A 144 4.67 -26.09 10.52
N TRP A 145 5.77 -26.22 9.79
CA TRP A 145 6.59 -25.08 9.38
C TRP A 145 5.79 -24.08 8.54
N MET A 146 5.01 -24.54 7.57
CA MET A 146 4.13 -23.67 6.76
C MET A 146 3.15 -22.90 7.65
N THR A 147 2.51 -23.60 8.59
CA THR A 147 1.59 -22.99 9.55
C THR A 147 2.30 -21.94 10.41
N LEU A 148 3.49 -22.23 10.93
CA LEU A 148 4.27 -21.29 11.73
C LEU A 148 4.74 -20.10 10.90
N GLN A 149 5.12 -20.31 9.63
CA GLN A 149 5.54 -19.26 8.72
C GLN A 149 4.37 -18.29 8.46
N ASP A 150 3.18 -18.80 8.17
CA ASP A 150 2.00 -17.98 7.93
C ASP A 150 1.55 -17.24 9.19
N ASN A 151 1.55 -17.90 10.35
CA ASN A 151 1.30 -17.23 11.62
C ASN A 151 2.33 -16.13 11.90
N THR A 152 3.61 -16.36 11.59
CA THR A 152 4.67 -15.37 11.76
C THR A 152 4.40 -14.13 10.90
N LYS A 153 4.00 -14.30 9.63
CA LYS A 153 3.63 -13.17 8.76
C LYS A 153 2.47 -12.36 9.35
N VAL A 154 1.42 -13.04 9.82
CA VAL A 154 0.26 -12.39 10.45
C VAL A 154 0.64 -11.64 11.72
N LEU A 155 1.46 -12.26 12.58
CA LEU A 155 1.92 -11.64 13.83
C LEU A 155 2.84 -10.45 13.56
N GLN A 156 3.72 -10.51 12.57
CA GLN A 156 4.56 -9.39 12.16
C GLN A 156 3.73 -8.23 11.65
N HIS A 157 2.73 -8.48 10.80
CA HIS A 157 1.81 -7.44 10.33
C HIS A 157 0.99 -6.83 11.48
N ARG A 158 0.50 -7.66 12.40
CA ARG A 158 -0.22 -7.15 13.58
C ARG A 158 0.68 -6.32 14.48
N LYS A 159 1.93 -6.73 14.67
CA LYS A 159 2.92 -5.97 15.44
C LYS A 159 3.13 -4.58 14.84
N THR A 160 3.33 -4.47 13.52
CA THR A 160 3.53 -3.17 12.87
C THR A 160 2.33 -2.25 13.06
N LEU A 161 1.10 -2.77 12.94
CA LEU A 161 -0.11 -1.99 13.19
C LEU A 161 -0.20 -1.48 14.63
N LEU A 162 0.10 -2.34 15.61
CA LEU A 162 0.10 -1.95 17.02
C LEU A 162 1.19 -0.92 17.35
N GLU A 163 2.35 -1.00 16.71
CA GLU A 163 3.43 -0.01 16.87
C GLU A 163 3.02 1.37 16.30
N GLU A 164 2.36 1.39 15.14
CA GLU A 164 1.79 2.61 14.55
C GLU A 164 0.71 3.24 15.45
N ASP A 165 -0.23 2.43 15.96
CA ASP A 165 -1.29 2.91 16.84
C ASP A 165 -0.74 3.38 18.19
N LEU A 166 0.28 2.70 18.74
CA LEU A 166 0.98 3.15 19.93
C LEU A 166 1.61 4.53 19.71
N LEU A 167 2.26 4.74 18.56
CA LEU A 167 2.86 6.03 18.22
C LEU A 167 1.81 7.12 18.07
N ARG A 168 0.70 6.84 17.39
CA ARG A 168 -0.44 7.77 17.28
C ARG A 168 -1.00 8.14 18.65
N ASN A 169 -1.22 7.16 19.52
CA ASN A 169 -1.74 7.38 20.87
C ASN A 169 -0.78 8.18 21.75
N LYS A 170 0.53 7.90 21.68
CA LYS A 170 1.57 8.68 22.38
C LYS A 170 1.55 10.14 21.92
N ASN A 171 1.47 10.40 20.62
CA ASN A 171 1.41 11.74 20.07
C ASN A 171 0.12 12.47 20.49
N ALA A 172 -1.03 11.80 20.42
CA ALA A 172 -2.30 12.37 20.85
C ALA A 172 -2.29 12.72 22.35
N LEU A 173 -1.73 11.86 23.19
CA LEU A 173 -1.57 12.12 24.63
C LEU A 173 -0.63 13.30 24.88
N ALA A 174 0.49 13.40 24.16
CA ALA A 174 1.42 14.52 24.28
C ALA A 174 0.75 15.86 23.94
N VAL A 175 -0.02 15.91 22.84
CA VAL A 175 -0.80 17.09 22.45
C VAL A 175 -1.84 17.44 23.51
N ALA A 176 -2.59 16.46 24.02
CA ALA A 176 -3.59 16.68 25.06
C ALA A 176 -2.96 17.21 26.36
N ARG A 177 -1.80 16.67 26.77
CA ARG A 177 -1.03 17.17 27.93
C ARG A 177 -0.58 18.61 27.72
N GLN A 178 -0.02 18.93 26.54
CA GLN A 178 0.40 20.30 26.24
C GLN A 178 -0.79 21.28 26.30
N ARG A 179 -1.94 20.91 25.75
CA ARG A 179 -3.16 21.72 25.81
C ARG A 179 -3.58 21.97 27.26
N ARG A 180 -3.60 20.94 28.11
CA ARG A 180 -3.93 21.07 29.54
C ARG A 180 -2.93 21.92 30.30
N THR A 181 -1.64 21.79 30.03
CA THR A 181 -0.61 22.65 30.64
C THR A 181 -0.83 24.12 30.25
N ASN A 182 -1.08 24.40 28.97
CA ASN A 182 -1.35 25.76 28.50
C ASN A 182 -2.63 26.35 29.15
N GLU A 183 -3.69 25.55 29.25
CA GLU A 183 -4.94 25.93 29.92
C GLU A 183 -4.72 26.24 31.40
N ASN A 184 -3.96 25.40 32.11
CA ASN A 184 -3.63 25.60 33.52
C ASN A 184 -2.84 26.91 33.73
N VAL A 185 -1.83 27.16 32.90
CA VAL A 185 -1.08 28.44 32.92
C VAL A 185 -2.01 29.63 32.68
N SER A 186 -2.93 29.53 31.71
CA SER A 186 -3.91 30.59 31.45
C SER A 186 -4.84 30.84 32.65
N LEU A 187 -5.33 29.77 33.30
CA LEU A 187 -6.17 29.88 34.49
C LEU A 187 -5.40 30.44 35.69
N GLN A 188 -4.14 30.05 35.86
CA GLN A 188 -3.28 30.59 36.91
C GLN A 188 -3.04 32.08 36.72
N ASN A 189 -2.82 32.53 35.48
CA ASN A 189 -2.70 33.96 35.18
C ASN A 189 -3.99 34.72 35.54
N GLN A 190 -5.16 34.21 35.17
CA GLN A 190 -6.45 34.80 35.55
C GLN A 190 -6.65 34.83 37.08
N LEU A 191 -6.25 33.76 37.77
CA LEU A 191 -6.32 33.70 39.23
C LEU A 191 -5.43 34.77 39.88
N ASN A 192 -4.21 34.94 39.37
CA ASN A 192 -3.28 35.96 39.86
C ASN A 192 -3.83 37.38 39.62
N GLU A 193 -4.42 37.64 38.45
CA GLU A 193 -5.08 38.91 38.16
C GLU A 193 -6.22 39.18 39.14
N LEU A 194 -7.09 38.19 39.37
CA LEU A 194 -8.18 38.30 40.33
C LEU A 194 -7.68 38.53 41.75
N GLN A 195 -6.61 37.84 42.18
CA GLN A 195 -5.98 38.05 43.48
C GLN A 195 -5.45 39.48 43.62
N MET A 196 -4.74 40.00 42.61
CA MET A 196 -4.27 41.40 42.62
C MET A 196 -5.42 42.39 42.70
N THR A 197 -6.52 42.16 41.96
CA THR A 197 -7.70 43.04 42.05
C THR A 197 -8.33 43.00 43.43
N LEU A 198 -8.43 41.83 44.05
CA LEU A 198 -8.98 41.65 45.39
C LEU A 198 -8.12 42.35 46.45
N GLU A 199 -6.80 42.19 46.41
CA GLU A 199 -5.86 42.86 47.31
C GLU A 199 -5.94 44.39 47.17
N ASN A 200 -6.05 44.91 45.94
CA ASN A 200 -6.22 46.33 45.68
C ASN A 200 -7.56 46.88 46.22
N LEU A 201 -8.65 46.12 46.06
CA LEU A 201 -9.95 46.47 46.63
C LEU A 201 -9.90 46.45 48.16
N GLN A 202 -9.31 45.43 48.77
CA GLN A 202 -9.12 45.36 50.22
C GLN A 202 -8.31 46.54 50.76
N LYS A 203 -7.23 46.91 50.07
CA LYS A 203 -6.42 48.08 50.41
C LYS A 203 -7.23 49.37 50.32
N THR A 204 -8.05 49.52 49.29
CA THR A 204 -8.92 50.69 49.10
C THR A 204 -10.00 50.75 50.18
N ILE A 205 -10.65 49.63 50.51
CA ILE A 205 -11.62 49.53 51.61
C ILE A 205 -10.97 49.97 52.91
N LYS A 206 -9.77 49.47 53.22
CA LYS A 206 -9.04 49.84 54.44
C LYS A 206 -8.74 51.35 54.48
N LEU A 207 -8.24 51.93 53.38
CA LEU A 207 -7.97 53.37 53.31
C LEU A 207 -9.25 54.21 53.53
N ARG A 208 -10.38 53.78 52.96
CA ARG A 208 -11.67 54.45 53.14
C ARG A 208 -12.19 54.31 54.58
N GLN A 209 -11.99 53.16 55.20
CA GLN A 209 -12.34 52.93 56.60
C GLN A 209 -11.49 53.79 57.54
N ASP A 210 -10.17 53.84 57.34
CA ASP A 210 -9.26 54.67 58.15
C ASP A 210 -9.62 56.16 58.03
N GLU A 211 -9.97 56.62 56.84
CA GLU A 211 -10.45 57.99 56.60
C GLU A 211 -11.77 58.27 57.32
N LEU A 212 -12.74 57.37 57.24
CA LEU A 212 -14.01 57.48 57.96
C LEU A 212 -13.80 57.55 59.47
N ASP A 213 -12.95 56.68 60.02
CA ASP A 213 -12.63 56.66 61.46
C ASP A 213 -11.94 57.97 61.90
N ARG A 214 -11.09 58.55 61.04
CA ARG A 214 -10.48 59.86 61.27
C ARG A 214 -11.54 60.95 61.34
N GLN A 215 -12.48 60.96 60.39
CA GLN A 215 -13.59 61.91 60.37
C GLN A 215 -14.51 61.74 61.58
N LEU A 216 -14.81 60.51 61.99
CA LEU A 216 -15.61 60.22 63.19
C LEU A 216 -14.89 60.68 64.47
N LYS A 217 -13.59 60.42 64.61
CA LYS A 217 -12.78 60.91 65.73
C LYS A 217 -12.76 62.43 65.79
N HIS A 218 -12.57 63.09 64.64
CA HIS A 218 -12.62 64.54 64.53
C HIS A 218 -13.99 65.08 64.98
N LYS A 219 -15.08 64.55 64.43
CA LYS A 219 -16.46 64.93 64.81
C LYS A 219 -16.74 64.69 66.29
N SER A 220 -16.30 63.56 66.84
CA SER A 220 -16.46 63.22 68.26
C SER A 220 -15.68 64.17 69.17
N ALA A 221 -14.44 64.52 68.80
CA ALA A 221 -13.63 65.50 69.52
C ALA A 221 -14.29 66.90 69.50
N THR A 222 -14.75 67.37 68.33
CA THR A 222 -15.50 68.62 68.21
C THR A 222 -16.77 68.59 69.07
N SER A 223 -17.55 67.51 69.00
CA SER A 223 -18.75 67.34 69.82
C SER A 223 -18.43 67.37 71.31
N ARG A 224 -17.33 66.75 71.76
CA ARG A 224 -16.88 66.78 73.16
C ARG A 224 -16.51 68.19 73.60
N THR A 225 -15.78 68.94 72.77
CA THR A 225 -15.43 70.35 73.04
C THR A 225 -16.69 71.20 73.16
N ILE A 226 -17.65 71.04 72.26
CA ILE A 226 -18.94 71.73 72.33
C ILE A 226 -19.67 71.37 73.63
N SER A 227 -19.70 70.10 74.02
CA SER A 227 -20.32 69.66 75.29
C SER A 227 -19.61 70.28 76.50
N HIS A 228 -18.27 70.31 76.53
CA HIS A 228 -17.50 70.94 77.62
C HIS A 228 -17.76 72.45 77.71
N LEU A 229 -17.76 73.16 76.58
CA LEU A 229 -18.09 74.58 76.52
C LEU A 229 -19.51 74.81 77.04
N SER A 230 -20.48 74.01 76.59
CA SER A 230 -21.88 74.10 77.03
C SER A 230 -22.01 73.90 78.54
N MET A 231 -21.26 72.95 79.12
CA MET A 231 -21.23 72.72 80.57
C MET A 231 -20.56 73.88 81.33
N ALA A 232 -19.44 74.41 80.83
CA ALA A 232 -18.75 75.53 81.46
C ALA A 232 -19.61 76.80 81.44
N VAL A 233 -20.26 77.07 80.31
CA VAL A 233 -21.25 78.16 80.17
C VAL A 233 -22.40 77.95 81.14
N ARG A 234 -22.98 76.74 81.21
CA ARG A 234 -24.05 76.45 82.17
C ARG A 234 -23.60 76.68 83.62
N ASN A 235 -22.43 76.19 84.00
CA ASN A 235 -21.87 76.37 85.35
C ASN A 235 -21.60 77.85 85.67
N LEU A 236 -21.07 78.63 84.72
CA LEU A 236 -20.87 80.07 84.88
C LEU A 236 -22.20 80.81 85.02
N ARG A 237 -23.20 80.47 84.21
CA ARG A 237 -24.56 81.02 84.30
C ARG A 237 -25.17 80.72 85.66
N ASP A 238 -25.09 79.48 86.12
CA ASP A 238 -25.62 79.06 87.42
C ASP A 238 -24.92 79.83 88.56
N ARG A 239 -23.60 80.07 88.47
CA ARG A 239 -22.87 80.92 89.42
C ARG A 239 -23.30 82.39 89.36
N CYS A 240 -23.44 82.95 88.16
CA CYS A 240 -23.92 84.32 87.95
C CYS A 240 -25.31 84.49 88.59
N ALA A 241 -26.24 83.57 88.30
CA ALA A 241 -27.57 83.53 88.88
C ALA A 241 -27.53 83.41 90.42
N LEU A 242 -26.60 82.63 90.98
CA LEU A 242 -26.44 82.50 92.42
C LEU A 242 -25.86 83.77 93.09
N TRP A 243 -24.90 84.44 92.46
CA TRP A 243 -24.32 85.67 92.99
C TRP A 243 -25.26 86.85 92.91
N THR A 244 -26.01 86.97 91.82
CA THR A 244 -27.01 88.03 91.65
C THR A 244 -28.28 87.76 92.46
N ALA A 245 -28.55 86.52 92.91
CA ALA A 245 -29.78 86.15 93.62
C ALA A 245 -30.12 87.04 94.85
N LYS A 246 -29.12 87.66 95.49
CA LYS A 246 -29.34 88.52 96.68
C LYS A 246 -29.55 90.00 96.36
N TYR A 247 -29.24 90.43 95.13
CA TYR A 247 -29.18 91.85 94.76
C TYR A 247 -29.98 92.17 93.49
N SER A 248 -30.09 91.19 92.60
CA SER A 248 -30.95 91.27 91.44
C SER A 248 -32.38 91.02 91.87
N GLY A 249 -33.23 92.02 91.70
CA GLY A 249 -34.69 91.85 91.79
C GLY A 249 -35.26 90.90 90.72
N ARG A 250 -34.40 90.31 89.86
CA ARG A 250 -34.77 89.24 88.93
C ARG A 250 -34.79 87.92 89.73
N GLY A 251 -35.99 87.39 90.00
CA GLY A 251 -36.16 86.09 90.66
C GLY A 251 -35.44 84.95 89.92
N LYS A 252 -35.38 83.76 90.52
CA LYS A 252 -34.74 82.55 89.95
C LYS A 252 -35.10 82.42 88.45
N GLY A 253 -34.15 82.76 87.59
CA GLY A 253 -34.32 82.69 86.14
C GLY A 253 -34.57 81.25 85.69
N GLU A 254 -35.38 81.09 84.66
CA GLU A 254 -35.75 79.80 84.06
C GLU A 254 -34.51 79.07 83.54
N THR A 255 -34.37 77.78 83.83
CA THR A 255 -33.25 76.96 83.36
C THR A 255 -33.36 76.71 81.86
N THR A 256 -32.79 77.61 81.05
CA THR A 256 -32.71 77.42 79.60
C THR A 256 -31.56 76.48 79.24
N SER A 257 -31.77 75.60 78.25
CA SER A 257 -30.70 74.69 77.75
C SER A 257 -29.86 75.31 76.64
N ASP A 258 -30.30 76.41 76.04
CA ASP A 258 -29.57 77.08 74.95
C ASP A 258 -28.34 77.83 75.46
N VAL A 259 -27.19 77.55 74.87
CA VAL A 259 -25.88 78.07 75.30
C VAL A 259 -25.75 79.57 75.02
N LEU A 260 -26.31 80.05 73.90
CA LEU A 260 -26.27 81.48 73.57
C LEU A 260 -27.09 82.30 74.57
N GLN A 261 -28.26 81.79 74.93
CA GLN A 261 -29.10 82.44 75.94
C GLN A 261 -28.45 82.42 77.33
N GLN A 262 -27.75 81.33 77.70
CA GLN A 262 -26.95 81.27 78.94
C GLN A 262 -25.79 82.28 78.93
N LEU A 263 -25.09 82.43 77.80
CA LEU A 263 -24.02 83.44 77.64
C LEU A 263 -24.55 84.87 77.78
N ASN A 264 -25.70 85.20 77.19
CA ASN A 264 -26.33 86.51 77.37
C ASN A 264 -26.63 86.79 78.85
N THR A 265 -27.14 85.78 79.57
CA THR A 265 -27.41 85.92 81.01
C THR A 265 -26.13 86.16 81.83
N ILE A 266 -25.01 85.52 81.45
CA ILE A 266 -23.70 85.79 82.05
C ILE A 266 -23.24 87.21 81.71
N GLY A 267 -23.43 87.65 80.46
CA GLY A 267 -23.13 89.02 79.99
C GLY A 267 -23.84 90.08 80.84
N ASP A 268 -25.16 89.97 80.98
CA ASP A 268 -25.97 90.84 81.85
C ASP A 268 -25.41 90.88 83.29
N CYS A 269 -25.11 89.72 83.87
CA CYS A 269 -24.57 89.62 85.22
C CYS A 269 -23.20 90.31 85.38
N LEU A 270 -22.33 90.21 84.37
CA LEU A 270 -21.02 90.87 84.39
C LEU A 270 -21.16 92.39 84.23
N GLU A 271 -22.10 92.85 83.41
CA GLU A 271 -22.41 94.27 83.25
C GLU A 271 -22.96 94.86 84.57
N ASP A 272 -23.85 94.12 85.26
CA ASP A 272 -24.30 94.46 86.61
C ASP A 272 -23.11 94.60 87.57
N PHE A 273 -22.16 93.64 87.60
CA PHE A 273 -20.97 93.75 88.45
C PHE A 273 -20.06 94.91 88.06
N GLN A 274 -19.89 95.16 86.77
CA GLN A 274 -19.07 96.26 86.28
C GLN A 274 -19.67 97.61 86.70
N SER A 275 -20.99 97.75 86.62
CA SER A 275 -21.70 98.94 87.11
C SER A 275 -21.46 99.15 88.62
N VAL A 276 -21.52 98.08 89.43
CA VAL A 276 -21.23 98.15 90.87
C VAL A 276 -19.78 98.55 91.15
N VAL A 277 -18.81 97.97 90.43
CA VAL A 277 -17.39 98.32 90.60
C VAL A 277 -17.12 99.77 90.23
N LEU A 278 -17.71 100.29 89.14
CA LEU A 278 -17.60 101.69 88.72
C LEU A 278 -18.20 102.66 89.75
N VAL A 279 -19.34 102.31 90.34
CA VAL A 279 -19.94 103.08 91.45
C VAL A 279 -19.02 103.05 92.68
N HIS A 280 -18.41 101.90 93.00
CA HIS A 280 -17.52 101.81 94.15
C HIS A 280 -16.20 102.56 93.96
N SER A 281 -15.65 102.60 92.74
CA SER A 281 -14.44 103.38 92.43
C SER A 281 -14.69 104.88 92.51
N THR A 282 -15.81 105.35 91.95
CA THR A 282 -16.23 106.78 92.06
C THR A 282 -16.55 107.19 93.49
N THR A 283 -17.11 106.30 94.31
CA THR A 283 -17.35 106.56 95.75
C THR A 283 -16.05 106.64 96.54
N LYS A 284 -15.04 105.82 96.21
CA LYS A 284 -13.70 105.89 96.81
C LYS A 284 -12.97 107.19 96.46
N GLU A 285 -13.06 107.67 95.22
CA GLU A 285 -12.48 108.96 94.82
C GLU A 285 -13.15 110.14 95.56
N ASN A 286 -14.46 110.10 95.77
CA ASN A 286 -15.18 111.13 96.52
C ASN A 286 -14.89 111.11 98.04
N CYS A 287 -14.63 109.94 98.65
CA CYS A 287 -14.22 109.86 100.06
C CYS A 287 -12.80 110.39 100.33
N ASN A 288 -11.87 110.27 99.36
CA ASN A 288 -10.53 110.82 99.52
C ASN A 288 -10.51 112.36 99.47
N ASN A 289 -11.46 113.00 98.79
CA ASN A 289 -11.51 114.47 98.70
C ASN A 289 -12.08 115.14 99.96
N ASN A 290 -12.95 114.48 100.73
CA ASN A 290 -13.59 115.10 101.91
C ASN A 290 -12.72 115.10 103.18
N ASN A 291 -11.70 114.23 103.30
CA ASN A 291 -10.83 114.22 104.48
C ASN A 291 -9.78 115.35 104.53
N ASN A 292 -9.62 116.13 103.45
CA ASN A 292 -8.70 117.28 103.43
C ASN A 292 -9.31 118.57 104.02
N ASN A 293 -10.61 118.63 104.35
CA ASN A 293 -11.28 119.86 104.80
C ASN A 293 -11.61 119.95 106.30
N ALA A 294 -11.24 118.97 107.13
CA ALA A 294 -11.49 119.01 108.57
C ALA A 294 -10.30 119.52 109.42
N VAL A 295 -9.19 119.93 108.78
CA VAL A 295 -8.11 120.71 109.40
C VAL A 295 -8.49 122.20 109.33
N ALA A 296 -9.21 122.72 110.32
CA ALA A 296 -9.23 124.14 110.74
C ALA A 296 -10.46 124.46 111.63
N LYS A 297 -10.38 124.20 112.93
CA LYS A 297 -10.91 125.04 114.02
C LYS A 297 -10.51 124.50 115.38
#